data_AF-A0A936F3X3-F1
#
_entry.id   AF-A0A936F3X3-F1
#
_cell.length_a   1.000
_cell.length_b   1.000
_cell.length_c   1.000
_cell.angle_alpha   90.00
_cell.angle_beta   90.00
_cell.angle_gamma   90.00
#
_symmetry.space_group_name_H-M   'P 1'
#
loop_
_entity.id
_entity.type
_entity.pdbx_description
1 polymer ?
#
loop_
_entity_poly.entity_id
_entity_poly.type
_entity_poly.pdbx_seq_one_letter_code
_entity_poly.pdbx_strand_id
1 'polypeptide(L)'
;MPPIPSSSFATRVREVMTQKGLSSAVLAQRAELTPSLLSRLTTENLSTRRDPQIEHILALARVLEVAPAELVAGTEAEPILGQWIPRYEFEKEVQARNEAQAEASELRTELAGTRSELITLRNELEQMGHEVTKASQRAADAEESARRELPALRAAKGAAEAKLAQALTERDQALADAQQNYRAWANAHSQALNLQRQVANADGKAVILGLIGTAVGAMVAGDENATKKGRR
;
A
#
# COMPACT_ATOMS: atom_id res chain seq x y z
N MET A 1 -33.73 -47.53 16.13
CA MET A 1 -34.43 -48.02 17.33
C MET A 1 -33.45 -48.90 18.09
N PRO A 2 -33.18 -48.63 19.38
CA PRO A 2 -32.41 -49.57 20.19
C PRO A 2 -33.19 -50.90 20.29
N PRO A 3 -32.52 -52.06 20.25
CA PRO A 3 -33.17 -53.34 20.45
C PRO A 3 -33.83 -53.36 21.83
N ILE A 4 -35.08 -53.79 21.91
CA ILE A 4 -35.76 -54.02 23.19
C ILE A 4 -34.98 -55.14 23.89
N PRO A 5 -34.50 -54.95 25.13
CA PRO A 5 -33.73 -55.98 25.82
C PRO A 5 -34.59 -57.23 25.98
N SER A 6 -34.07 -58.36 25.52
CA SER A 6 -34.77 -59.66 25.53
C SER A 6 -34.81 -60.29 26.91
N SER A 7 -33.96 -59.84 27.84
CA SER A 7 -33.87 -60.34 29.22
C SER A 7 -33.37 -59.26 30.18
N SER A 8 -33.78 -59.32 31.45
CA SER A 8 -33.26 -58.42 32.48
C SER A 8 -31.83 -58.81 32.88
N PHE A 9 -30.99 -57.84 33.26
CA PHE A 9 -29.64 -58.09 33.79
C PHE A 9 -29.67 -59.07 34.99
N ALA A 10 -30.69 -58.93 35.85
CA ALA A 10 -30.93 -59.80 36.99
C ALA A 10 -31.15 -61.27 36.59
N THR A 11 -31.94 -61.51 35.55
CA THR A 11 -32.21 -62.84 35.00
C THR A 11 -30.93 -63.45 34.43
N ARG A 12 -30.19 -62.68 33.64
CA ARG A 12 -28.92 -63.11 33.04
C ARG A 12 -27.87 -63.51 34.08
N VAL A 13 -27.70 -62.72 35.13
CA VAL A 13 -26.78 -63.05 36.24
C VAL A 13 -27.22 -64.36 36.92
N ARG A 14 -28.52 -64.55 37.18
CA ARG A 14 -29.05 -65.78 37.79
C ARG A 14 -28.87 -67.01 36.91
N GLU A 15 -29.06 -66.89 35.60
CA GLU A 15 -28.80 -67.97 34.64
C GLU A 15 -27.34 -68.41 34.69
N VAL A 16 -26.40 -67.46 34.58
CA VAL A 16 -24.96 -67.74 34.61
C VAL A 16 -24.54 -68.32 35.96
N MET A 17 -25.07 -67.80 37.08
CA MET A 17 -24.84 -68.37 38.41
C MET A 17 -25.28 -69.84 38.49
N THR A 18 -26.46 -70.14 37.95
CA THR A 18 -27.03 -71.49 37.96
C THR A 18 -26.18 -72.44 37.13
N GLN A 19 -25.74 -72.01 35.95
CA GLN A 19 -24.83 -72.77 35.09
C GLN A 19 -23.48 -73.06 35.77
N LYS A 20 -22.97 -72.11 36.55
CA LYS A 20 -21.70 -72.23 37.29
C LYS A 20 -21.85 -72.90 38.67
N GLY A 21 -23.07 -73.24 39.09
CA GLY A 21 -23.33 -73.85 40.40
C GLY A 21 -22.98 -72.94 41.59
N LEU A 22 -23.02 -71.61 41.41
CA LEU A 22 -22.65 -70.64 42.44
C LEU A 22 -23.88 -70.18 43.22
N SER A 23 -23.78 -70.17 44.55
CA SER A 23 -24.80 -69.57 45.41
C SER A 23 -24.66 -68.05 45.46
N SER A 24 -25.76 -67.35 45.76
CA SER A 24 -25.76 -65.89 45.92
C SER A 24 -24.83 -65.40 47.03
N ALA A 25 -24.71 -66.16 48.12
CA ALA A 25 -23.79 -65.85 49.20
C ALA A 25 -22.32 -65.91 48.74
N VAL A 26 -21.95 -66.94 47.96
CA VAL A 26 -20.60 -67.09 47.42
C VAL A 26 -20.29 -66.01 46.38
N LEU A 27 -21.25 -65.68 45.52
CA LEU A 27 -21.09 -64.61 44.54
C LEU A 27 -20.91 -63.25 45.22
N ALA A 28 -21.74 -62.92 46.22
CA ALA A 28 -21.63 -61.67 46.96
C ALA A 28 -20.26 -61.53 47.62
N GLN A 29 -19.81 -62.60 48.29
CA GLN A 29 -18.52 -62.63 48.97
C GLN A 29 -17.35 -62.46 47.99
N ARG A 30 -17.34 -63.23 46.88
CA ARG A 30 -16.24 -63.19 45.91
C ARG A 30 -16.22 -61.92 45.06
N ALA A 31 -17.38 -61.29 44.85
CA ALA A 31 -17.48 -60.04 44.10
C ALA A 31 -17.26 -58.81 45.00
N GLU A 32 -16.99 -59.01 46.29
CA GLU A 32 -16.88 -57.95 47.30
C GLU A 32 -18.13 -57.05 47.37
N LEU A 33 -19.30 -57.61 47.04
CA LEU A 33 -20.58 -56.92 47.10
C LEU A 33 -21.30 -57.27 48.38
N THR A 34 -21.96 -56.29 49.00
CA THR A 34 -22.82 -56.57 50.15
C THR A 34 -23.98 -57.48 49.70
N PRO A 35 -24.40 -58.47 50.51
CA PRO A 35 -25.49 -59.38 50.14
C PRO A 35 -26.80 -58.63 49.80
N SER A 36 -27.05 -57.50 50.46
CA SER A 36 -28.19 -56.62 50.17
C SER A 36 -28.08 -55.94 48.81
N LEU A 37 -26.88 -55.51 48.40
CA LEU A 37 -26.63 -54.93 47.08
C LEU A 37 -26.79 -55.99 45.99
N LEU A 38 -26.20 -57.18 46.16
CA LEU A 38 -26.37 -58.27 45.20
C LEU A 38 -27.85 -58.62 45.01
N SER A 39 -28.59 -58.76 46.12
CA SER A 39 -30.03 -59.03 46.08
C SER A 39 -30.80 -57.98 45.27
N ARG A 40 -30.51 -56.68 45.47
CA ARG A 40 -31.12 -55.58 44.69
C ARG A 40 -30.70 -55.55 43.22
N LEU A 41 -29.51 -56.06 42.88
CA LEU A 41 -29.04 -56.18 41.49
C LEU A 41 -29.65 -57.40 40.78
N THR A 42 -29.95 -58.47 41.52
CA THR A 42 -30.48 -59.74 40.97
C THR A 42 -31.99 -59.91 41.12
N THR A 43 -32.69 -58.97 41.75
CA THR A 43 -34.15 -59.00 41.89
C THR A 43 -34.85 -58.62 40.59
N GLU A 44 -35.93 -59.32 40.28
CA GLU A 44 -36.83 -59.00 39.15
C GLU A 44 -37.86 -57.92 39.51
N ASN A 45 -38.02 -57.62 40.80
CA ASN A 45 -39.00 -56.63 41.24
C ASN A 45 -38.49 -55.21 40.97
N LEU A 46 -39.05 -54.57 39.94
CA LEU A 46 -38.73 -53.21 39.50
C LEU A 46 -38.77 -52.16 40.61
N SER A 47 -39.61 -52.34 41.65
CA SER A 47 -39.74 -51.38 42.77
C SER A 47 -38.57 -51.38 43.75
N THR A 48 -37.80 -52.47 43.81
CA THR A 48 -36.65 -52.63 44.74
C THR A 48 -35.33 -52.86 44.01
N ARG A 49 -35.39 -52.91 42.68
CA ARG A 49 -34.25 -53.11 41.79
C ARG A 49 -33.36 -51.88 41.80
N ARG A 50 -32.04 -52.11 41.81
CA ARG A 50 -31.04 -51.07 41.59
C ARG A 50 -30.41 -51.25 40.21
N ASP A 51 -30.24 -50.16 39.48
CA ASP A 51 -29.55 -50.20 38.19
C ASP A 51 -28.07 -50.58 38.39
N PRO A 52 -27.54 -51.53 37.60
CA PRO A 52 -26.14 -51.92 37.69
C PRO A 52 -25.25 -50.75 37.27
N GLN A 53 -24.14 -50.56 37.98
CA GLN A 53 -23.08 -49.63 37.58
C GLN A 53 -21.97 -50.44 36.93
N ILE A 54 -21.10 -49.78 36.16
CA ILE A 54 -20.00 -50.46 35.46
C ILE A 54 -19.11 -51.26 36.41
N GLU A 55 -18.84 -50.72 37.60
CA GLU A 55 -18.08 -51.37 38.67
C GLU A 55 -18.72 -52.69 39.10
N HIS A 56 -20.05 -52.70 39.26
CA HIS A 56 -20.81 -53.90 39.63
C HIS A 56 -20.75 -54.96 38.52
N ILE A 57 -20.89 -54.55 37.25
CA ILE A 57 -20.84 -55.44 36.09
C ILE A 57 -19.47 -56.11 35.98
N LEU A 58 -18.39 -55.32 36.12
CA LEU A 58 -17.01 -55.83 36.07
C LEU A 58 -16.69 -56.76 37.24
N ALA A 59 -17.17 -56.45 38.45
CA ALA A 59 -16.99 -57.29 39.63
C ALA A 59 -17.70 -58.65 39.48
N LEU A 60 -18.96 -58.63 39.02
CA LEU A 60 -19.74 -59.85 38.78
C LEU A 60 -19.18 -60.69 37.63
N ALA A 61 -18.84 -60.08 36.51
CA ALA A 61 -18.27 -60.75 35.34
C ALA A 61 -16.97 -61.50 35.69
N ARG A 62 -16.11 -60.88 36.52
CA ARG A 62 -14.86 -61.48 37.00
C ARG A 62 -15.09 -62.76 37.81
N VAL A 63 -16.06 -62.74 38.74
CA VAL A 63 -16.35 -63.89 39.60
C VAL A 63 -17.08 -65.00 38.86
N LEU A 64 -17.93 -64.63 37.92
CA LEU A 64 -18.65 -65.58 37.07
C LEU A 64 -17.78 -66.15 35.95
N GLU A 65 -16.57 -65.62 35.75
CA GLU A 65 -15.63 -65.99 34.68
C GLU A 65 -16.27 -65.88 33.29
N VAL A 66 -16.96 -64.76 33.05
CA VAL A 66 -17.63 -64.43 31.78
C VAL A 66 -17.18 -63.04 31.33
N ALA A 67 -17.10 -62.80 30.03
CA ALA A 67 -16.76 -61.45 29.55
C ALA A 67 -17.84 -60.45 29.99
N PRO A 68 -17.49 -59.23 30.45
CA PRO A 68 -18.50 -58.22 30.82
C PRO A 68 -19.54 -57.97 29.72
N ALA A 69 -19.08 -57.96 28.46
CA ALA A 69 -19.96 -57.83 27.28
C ALA A 69 -20.97 -58.97 27.17
N GLU A 70 -20.57 -60.22 27.42
CA GLU A 70 -21.46 -61.39 27.38
C GLU A 70 -22.47 -61.40 28.54
N LEU A 71 -22.08 -60.83 29.68
CA LEU A 71 -22.95 -60.70 30.86
C LEU A 71 -24.06 -59.67 30.65
N VAL A 72 -23.80 -58.61 29.88
CA VAL A 72 -24.79 -57.54 29.61
C VAL A 72 -25.48 -57.64 28.25
N ALA A 73 -24.99 -58.47 27.33
CA ALA A 73 -25.56 -58.60 25.98
C ALA A 73 -27.06 -58.94 26.01
N GLY A 74 -27.86 -58.15 25.29
CA GLY A 74 -29.31 -58.31 25.23
C GLY A 74 -30.05 -57.90 26.51
N THR A 75 -29.36 -57.21 27.44
CA THR A 75 -29.93 -56.68 28.68
C THR A 75 -29.96 -55.16 28.66
N GLU A 76 -30.77 -54.56 29.53
CA GLU A 76 -30.80 -53.10 29.74
C GLU A 76 -29.47 -52.49 30.22
N ALA A 77 -28.52 -53.31 30.67
CA ALA A 77 -27.19 -52.87 31.10
C ALA A 77 -26.18 -52.80 29.95
N GLU A 78 -26.54 -53.27 28.74
CA GLU A 78 -25.68 -53.24 27.55
C GLU A 78 -25.15 -51.84 27.19
N PRO A 79 -25.96 -50.76 27.26
CA PRO A 79 -25.49 -49.40 26.96
C PRO A 79 -24.40 -48.90 27.92
N ILE A 80 -24.29 -49.48 29.12
CA ILE A 80 -23.33 -49.07 30.15
C ILE A 80 -21.91 -49.43 29.72
N LEU A 81 -21.73 -50.54 28.99
CA LEU A 81 -20.42 -50.92 28.42
C LEU A 81 -20.14 -50.24 27.07
N GLY A 82 -21.18 -49.80 26.34
CA GLY A 82 -21.03 -49.10 25.06
C GLY A 82 -20.31 -47.73 25.16
N GLN A 83 -20.14 -47.21 26.37
CA GLN A 83 -19.36 -45.99 26.64
C GLN A 83 -17.89 -46.28 27.00
N TRP A 84 -17.49 -47.55 27.08
CA TRP A 84 -16.13 -47.92 27.46
C TRP A 84 -15.24 -48.00 26.23
N ILE A 85 -14.47 -46.93 26.01
CA ILE A 85 -13.42 -46.87 25.00
C ILE A 85 -12.15 -47.49 25.61
N PRO A 86 -11.51 -48.48 24.95
CA PRO A 86 -10.23 -48.99 25.39
C PRO A 86 -9.22 -47.86 25.63
N ARG A 87 -8.43 -47.95 26.71
CA ARG A 87 -7.51 -46.88 27.11
C ARG A 87 -6.58 -46.40 25.98
N TYR A 88 -6.13 -47.30 25.10
CA TYR A 88 -5.28 -46.93 23.97
C TYR A 88 -6.01 -46.07 22.92
N GLU A 89 -7.32 -46.27 22.72
CA GLU A 89 -8.14 -45.47 21.80
C GLU A 89 -8.42 -44.10 22.40
N PHE A 90 -8.70 -44.04 23.70
CA PHE A 90 -8.84 -42.78 24.42
C PHE A 90 -7.55 -41.96 24.39
N GLU A 91 -6.40 -42.58 24.67
CA GLU A 91 -5.10 -41.89 24.60
C GLU A 91 -4.80 -41.39 23.18
N LYS A 92 -5.14 -42.17 22.15
CA LYS A 92 -5.01 -41.76 20.75
C LYS A 92 -5.94 -40.58 20.40
N GLU A 93 -7.18 -40.59 20.88
CA GLU A 93 -8.13 -39.50 20.64
C GLU A 93 -7.72 -38.21 21.37
N VAL A 94 -7.25 -38.33 22.63
CA VAL A 94 -6.69 -37.21 23.38
C VAL A 94 -5.46 -36.64 22.67
N GLN A 95 -4.58 -37.51 22.16
CA GLN A 95 -3.41 -37.08 21.39
C GLN A 95 -3.83 -36.34 20.11
N ALA A 96 -4.74 -36.91 19.31
CA ALA A 96 -5.24 -36.27 18.10
C ALA A 96 -5.92 -34.93 18.39
N ARG A 97 -6.64 -34.82 19.52
CA ARG A 97 -7.26 -33.57 19.95
C ARG A 97 -6.22 -32.52 20.35
N ASN A 98 -5.16 -32.93 21.04
CA ASN A 98 -4.07 -32.04 21.41
C ASN A 98 -3.30 -31.55 20.18
N GLU A 99 -3.03 -32.44 19.21
CA GLU A 99 -2.41 -32.10 17.93
C GLU A 99 -3.29 -31.10 17.15
N ALA A 100 -4.58 -31.38 17.00
CA ALA A 100 -5.52 -30.47 16.35
C ALA A 100 -5.63 -29.11 17.07
N GLN A 101 -5.52 -29.10 18.41
CA GLN A 101 -5.52 -27.87 19.19
C GLN A 101 -4.22 -27.07 19.02
N ALA A 102 -3.07 -27.74 18.88
CA ALA A 102 -1.80 -27.12 18.58
C ALA A 102 -1.81 -26.51 17.17
N GLU A 103 -2.22 -27.26 16.14
CA GLU A 103 -2.38 -26.77 14.77
C GLU A 103 -3.34 -25.57 14.71
N ALA A 104 -4.48 -25.64 15.40
CA ALA A 104 -5.42 -24.53 15.45
C ALA A 104 -4.84 -23.29 16.14
N SER A 105 -3.91 -23.46 17.08
CA SER A 105 -3.20 -22.34 17.71
C SER A 105 -2.17 -21.72 16.76
N GLU A 106 -1.43 -22.53 16.01
CA GLU A 106 -0.46 -22.07 15.01
C GLU A 106 -1.17 -21.28 13.90
N LEU A 107 -2.24 -21.83 13.32
CA LEU A 107 -3.02 -21.14 12.29
C LEU A 107 -3.59 -19.80 12.78
N ARG A 108 -3.96 -19.69 14.06
CA ARG A 108 -4.41 -18.42 14.65
C ARG A 108 -3.27 -17.41 14.74
N THR A 109 -2.06 -17.85 15.07
CA THR A 109 -0.89 -16.97 15.09
C THR A 109 -0.49 -16.51 13.70
N GLU A 110 -0.50 -17.39 12.70
CA GLU A 110 -0.24 -17.03 11.30
C GLU A 110 -1.31 -16.06 10.76
N LEU A 111 -2.59 -16.30 11.08
CA LEU A 111 -3.68 -15.43 10.66
C LEU A 111 -3.61 -14.05 11.37
N ALA A 112 -3.11 -13.99 12.60
CA ALA A 112 -2.82 -12.72 13.27
C ALA A 112 -1.64 -12.00 12.60
N GLY A 113 -0.59 -12.72 12.22
CA GLY A 113 0.57 -12.20 11.48
C GLY A 113 0.17 -11.59 10.13
N THR A 114 -0.51 -12.36 9.30
CA THR A 114 -1.00 -11.90 7.98
C THR A 114 -1.97 -10.72 8.09
N ARG A 115 -2.82 -10.68 9.12
CA ARG A 115 -3.67 -9.50 9.40
C ARG A 115 -2.85 -8.27 9.73
N SER A 116 -1.78 -8.41 10.50
CA SER A 116 -0.90 -7.28 10.81
C SER A 116 -0.18 -6.76 9.57
N GLU A 117 0.30 -7.66 8.69
CA GLU A 117 0.90 -7.30 7.40
C GLU A 117 -0.09 -6.61 6.46
N LEU A 118 -1.35 -7.06 6.41
CA LEU A 118 -2.38 -6.39 5.64
C LEU A 118 -2.67 -4.98 6.15
N ILE A 119 -2.65 -4.76 7.47
CA ILE A 119 -2.82 -3.43 8.06
C ILE A 119 -1.63 -2.53 7.70
N THR A 120 -0.40 -3.02 7.77
CA THR A 120 0.78 -2.22 7.39
C THR A 120 0.76 -1.85 5.92
N LEU A 121 0.51 -2.82 5.03
CA LEU A 121 0.42 -2.56 3.58
C LEU A 121 -0.70 -1.58 3.23
N ARG A 122 -1.85 -1.68 3.92
CA ARG A 122 -2.95 -0.72 3.73
C ARG A 122 -2.52 0.70 4.14
N ASN A 123 -1.87 0.86 5.28
CA ASN A 123 -1.40 2.16 5.74
C ASN A 123 -0.35 2.75 4.78
N GLU A 124 0.56 1.93 4.25
CA GLU A 124 1.53 2.34 3.22
C GLU A 124 0.84 2.78 1.93
N LEU A 125 -0.19 2.06 1.49
CA LEU A 125 -0.97 2.43 0.30
C LEU A 125 -1.74 3.73 0.50
N GLU A 126 -2.34 3.94 1.67
CA GLU A 126 -2.99 5.21 2.04
C GLU A 126 -1.98 6.37 2.05
N GLN A 127 -0.78 6.16 2.60
CA GLN A 127 0.30 7.15 2.57
C GLN A 127 0.75 7.47 1.14
N MET A 128 1.01 6.47 0.30
CA MET A 128 1.35 6.68 -1.11
C MET A 128 0.24 7.42 -1.85
N GLY A 129 -1.03 7.13 -1.56
CA GLY A 129 -2.18 7.85 -2.11
C GLY A 129 -2.15 9.34 -1.77
N HIS A 130 -1.81 9.70 -0.54
CA HIS A 130 -1.63 11.09 -0.13
C HIS A 130 -0.44 11.76 -0.83
N GLU A 131 0.68 11.05 -0.98
CA GLU A 131 1.86 11.57 -1.67
C GLU A 131 1.58 11.82 -3.16
N VAL A 132 0.90 10.90 -3.84
CA VAL A 132 0.49 11.06 -5.25
C VAL A 132 -0.46 12.26 -5.40
N THR A 133 -1.43 12.41 -4.50
CA THR A 133 -2.35 13.55 -4.53
C THR A 133 -1.60 14.87 -4.37
N LYS A 134 -0.64 14.93 -3.44
CA LYS A 134 0.21 16.12 -3.21
C LYS A 134 1.12 16.41 -4.40
N ALA A 135 1.69 15.38 -5.02
CA ALA A 135 2.50 15.52 -6.23
C ALA A 135 1.67 16.04 -7.40
N SER A 136 0.46 15.52 -7.58
CA SER A 136 -0.48 15.98 -8.61
C SER A 136 -0.88 17.43 -8.41
N GLN A 137 -1.14 17.86 -7.16
CA GLN A 137 -1.43 19.26 -6.85
C GLN A 137 -0.25 20.17 -7.20
N ARG A 138 0.96 19.81 -6.77
CA ARG A 138 2.18 20.58 -7.11
C ARG A 138 2.42 20.68 -8.62
N ALA A 139 2.15 19.60 -9.37
CA ALA A 139 2.26 19.61 -10.82
C ALA A 139 1.23 20.55 -11.46
N ALA A 140 -0.02 20.54 -10.98
CA ALA A 140 -1.06 21.45 -11.44
C ALA A 140 -0.73 22.92 -11.13
N ASP A 141 -0.25 23.21 -9.91
CA ASP A 141 0.15 24.57 -9.50
C ASP A 141 1.32 25.08 -10.36
N ALA A 142 2.31 24.22 -10.63
CA ALA A 142 3.45 24.55 -11.48
C ALA A 142 3.02 24.81 -12.94
N GLU A 143 2.10 24.00 -13.47
CA GLU A 143 1.55 24.21 -14.81
C GLU A 143 0.75 25.52 -14.89
N GLU A 144 -0.05 25.82 -13.87
CA GLU A 144 -0.80 27.06 -13.81
C GLU A 144 0.13 28.28 -13.72
N SER A 145 1.19 28.21 -12.90
CA SER A 145 2.20 29.26 -12.83
C SER A 145 2.90 29.47 -14.17
N ALA A 146 3.29 28.39 -14.85
CA ALA A 146 3.92 28.47 -16.17
C ALA A 146 2.96 29.08 -17.20
N ARG A 147 1.67 28.72 -17.17
CA ARG A 147 0.63 29.30 -18.05
C ARG A 147 0.46 30.81 -17.82
N ARG A 148 0.61 31.29 -16.59
CA ARG A 148 0.54 32.73 -16.26
C ARG A 148 1.78 33.50 -16.72
N GLU A 149 2.96 32.91 -16.65
CA GLU A 149 4.23 33.58 -16.99
C GLU A 149 4.55 33.58 -18.49
N LEU A 150 4.15 32.54 -19.23
CA LEU A 150 4.44 32.40 -20.66
C LEU A 150 4.02 33.60 -21.52
N PRO A 151 2.83 34.20 -21.35
CA PRO A 151 2.44 35.39 -22.11
C PRO A 151 3.33 36.59 -21.83
N ALA A 152 3.72 36.81 -20.57
CA ALA A 152 4.60 37.92 -20.18
C ALA A 152 6.00 37.75 -20.79
N LEU A 153 6.55 36.52 -20.77
CA LEU A 153 7.83 36.22 -21.41
C LEU A 153 7.77 36.39 -22.94
N ARG A 154 6.68 35.99 -23.58
CA ARG A 154 6.48 36.20 -25.03
C ARG A 154 6.38 37.69 -25.37
N ALA A 155 5.67 38.47 -24.57
CA ALA A 155 5.57 39.91 -24.74
C ALA A 155 6.93 40.60 -24.54
N ALA A 156 7.68 40.21 -23.50
CA ALA A 156 9.03 40.72 -23.23
C ALA A 156 10.00 40.39 -24.36
N LYS A 157 9.96 39.15 -24.89
CA LYS A 157 10.75 38.74 -26.06
C LYS A 157 10.40 39.60 -27.28
N GLY A 158 9.13 39.75 -27.61
CA GLY A 158 8.69 40.57 -28.75
C GLY A 158 9.11 42.05 -28.61
N ALA A 159 9.03 42.62 -27.40
CA ALA A 159 9.50 43.97 -27.13
C ALA A 159 11.02 44.11 -27.28
N ALA A 160 11.79 43.10 -26.86
CA ALA A 160 13.25 43.09 -27.05
C ALA A 160 13.63 42.98 -28.54
N GLU A 161 12.95 42.13 -29.30
CA GLU A 161 13.13 42.00 -30.76
C GLU A 161 12.79 43.31 -31.49
N ALA A 162 11.71 43.99 -31.11
CA ALA A 162 11.34 45.29 -31.68
C ALA A 162 12.40 46.36 -31.40
N LYS A 163 12.93 46.43 -30.17
CA LYS A 163 14.02 47.35 -29.82
C LYS A 163 15.30 47.05 -30.61
N LEU A 164 15.62 45.77 -30.81
CA LEU A 164 16.77 45.37 -31.62
C LEU A 164 16.59 45.80 -33.08
N ALA A 165 15.40 45.59 -33.66
CA ALA A 165 15.08 46.03 -35.02
C ALA A 165 15.22 47.55 -35.16
N GLN A 166 14.69 48.31 -34.20
CA GLN A 166 14.83 49.77 -34.18
C GLN A 166 16.31 50.19 -34.12
N ALA A 167 17.10 49.60 -33.21
CA ALA A 167 18.52 49.91 -33.08
C ALA A 167 19.31 49.61 -34.37
N LEU A 168 18.96 48.54 -35.09
CA LEU A 168 19.55 48.24 -36.40
C LEU A 168 19.20 49.31 -37.44
N THR A 169 17.94 49.76 -37.49
CA THR A 169 17.55 50.82 -38.42
C THR A 169 18.23 52.15 -38.12
N GLU A 170 18.36 52.52 -36.84
CA GLU A 170 19.07 53.73 -36.41
C GLU A 170 20.56 53.67 -36.76
N ARG A 171 21.19 52.50 -36.55
CA ARG A 171 22.58 52.26 -36.96
C ARG A 171 22.76 52.44 -38.47
N ASP A 172 21.87 51.85 -39.27
CA ASP A 172 21.98 51.89 -40.73
C ASP A 172 21.75 53.32 -41.28
N GLN A 173 20.84 54.08 -40.67
CA GLN A 173 20.68 55.52 -40.95
C GLN A 173 21.94 56.31 -40.59
N ALA A 174 22.50 56.11 -39.40
CA ALA A 174 23.72 56.78 -38.97
C ALA A 174 24.91 56.47 -39.90
N LEU A 175 25.00 55.23 -40.39
CA LEU A 175 26.01 54.83 -41.38
C LEU A 175 25.80 55.53 -42.73
N ALA A 176 24.56 55.65 -43.20
CA ALA A 176 24.23 56.37 -44.43
C ALA A 176 24.57 57.86 -44.32
N ASP A 177 24.21 58.50 -43.21
CA ASP A 177 24.53 59.90 -42.93
C ASP A 177 26.05 60.13 -42.85
N ALA A 178 26.78 59.24 -42.17
CA ALA A 178 28.23 59.30 -42.10
C ALA A 178 28.89 59.18 -43.48
N GLN A 179 28.39 58.29 -44.35
CA GLN A 179 28.88 58.16 -45.73
C GLN A 179 28.58 59.42 -46.56
N GLN A 180 27.39 60.01 -46.41
CA GLN A 180 27.04 61.25 -47.09
C GLN A 180 27.93 62.41 -46.66
N ASN A 181 28.15 62.56 -45.34
CA ASN A 181 29.03 63.58 -44.77
C ASN A 181 30.47 63.39 -45.27
N TYR A 182 30.96 62.15 -45.32
CA TYR A 182 32.28 61.85 -45.86
C TYR A 182 32.41 62.23 -47.34
N ARG A 183 31.41 61.92 -48.17
CA ARG A 183 31.39 62.33 -49.59
C ARG A 183 31.36 63.85 -49.74
N ALA A 184 30.56 64.55 -48.94
CA ALA A 184 30.50 66.01 -48.95
C ALA A 184 31.85 66.62 -48.56
N TRP A 185 32.49 66.09 -47.51
CA TRP A 185 33.83 66.50 -47.10
C TRP A 185 34.87 66.24 -48.20
N ALA A 186 34.89 65.05 -48.80
CA ALA A 186 35.83 64.71 -49.86
C ALA A 186 35.68 65.63 -51.09
N ASN A 187 34.43 65.94 -51.47
CA ASN A 187 34.13 66.89 -52.54
C ASN A 187 34.64 68.30 -52.19
N ALA A 188 34.33 68.81 -51.01
CA ALA A 188 34.81 70.12 -50.54
C ALA A 188 36.33 70.19 -50.49
N HIS A 189 36.98 69.13 -50.00
CA HIS A 189 38.44 69.02 -49.96
C HIS A 189 39.06 69.05 -51.37
N SER A 190 38.47 68.32 -52.33
CA SER A 190 38.92 68.34 -53.72
C SER A 190 38.76 69.72 -54.38
N GLN A 191 37.67 70.44 -54.09
CA GLN A 191 37.46 71.81 -54.56
C GLN A 191 38.49 72.76 -53.98
N ALA A 192 38.77 72.66 -52.67
CA ALA A 192 39.80 73.46 -52.01
C ALA A 192 41.19 73.24 -52.63
N LEU A 193 41.58 71.98 -52.89
CA LEU A 193 42.84 71.67 -53.58
C LEU A 193 42.89 72.23 -55.01
N ASN A 194 41.78 72.15 -55.76
CA ASN A 194 41.71 72.72 -57.10
C ASN A 194 41.82 74.26 -57.07
N LEU A 195 41.15 74.93 -56.14
CA LEU A 195 41.29 76.38 -55.94
C LEU A 195 42.72 76.75 -55.53
N GLN A 196 43.34 75.97 -54.64
CA GLN A 196 44.73 76.19 -54.24
C GLN A 196 45.69 76.08 -55.44
N ARG A 197 45.47 75.11 -56.35
CA ARG A 197 46.22 75.00 -57.61
C ARG A 197 45.95 76.17 -58.56
N GLN A 198 44.70 76.61 -58.69
CA GLN A 198 44.35 77.77 -59.53
C GLN A 198 44.99 79.04 -59.00
N VAL A 199 45.00 79.27 -57.69
CA VAL A 199 45.69 80.41 -57.06
C VAL A 199 47.21 80.32 -57.26
N ALA A 200 47.80 79.12 -57.18
CA ALA A 200 49.22 78.92 -57.43
C ALA A 200 49.62 79.14 -58.91
N ASN A 201 48.72 78.83 -59.86
CA ASN A 201 48.94 79.03 -61.30
C ASN A 201 48.54 80.44 -61.78
N ALA A 202 47.67 81.14 -61.05
CA ALA A 202 47.27 82.50 -61.34
C ALA A 202 48.35 83.45 -60.80
N ASP A 203 49.28 83.83 -61.67
CA ASP A 203 50.26 84.87 -61.42
C ASP A 203 49.58 86.18 -60.95
N GLY A 204 49.59 86.41 -59.64
CA GLY A 204 49.94 87.69 -59.05
C GLY A 204 48.93 88.84 -59.03
N LYS A 205 47.70 88.76 -59.58
CA LYS A 205 46.73 89.89 -59.45
C LYS A 205 45.26 89.45 -59.24
N ALA A 206 44.79 89.64 -58.00
CA ALA A 206 43.41 89.97 -57.61
C ALA A 206 42.35 88.88 -57.27
N VAL A 207 42.64 87.83 -56.48
CA VAL A 207 41.57 86.92 -55.96
C VAL A 207 41.65 86.63 -54.44
N ILE A 208 42.36 87.44 -53.65
CA ILE A 208 42.57 87.10 -52.21
C ILE A 208 41.47 87.61 -51.25
N LEU A 209 40.57 88.53 -51.63
CA LEU A 209 39.62 89.10 -50.66
C LEU A 209 38.19 88.54 -50.65
N GLY A 210 37.78 87.72 -51.64
CA GLY A 210 36.38 87.24 -51.72
C GLY A 210 36.09 85.86 -51.11
N LEU A 211 37.10 84.98 -50.99
CA LEU A 211 36.88 83.55 -50.76
C LEU A 211 37.15 83.07 -49.32
N ILE A 212 37.88 83.83 -48.51
CA ILE A 212 38.12 83.47 -47.10
C ILE A 212 36.89 83.77 -46.23
N GLY A 213 36.06 84.75 -46.61
CA GLY A 213 34.85 85.13 -45.86
C GLY A 213 33.69 84.15 -45.96
N THR A 214 33.59 83.37 -47.04
CA THR A 214 32.46 82.45 -47.29
C THR A 214 32.69 81.03 -46.77
N ALA A 215 33.94 80.57 -46.70
CA ALA A 215 34.26 79.22 -46.21
C ALA A 215 34.09 79.07 -44.69
N VAL A 216 34.36 80.13 -43.91
CA VAL A 216 34.19 80.10 -42.44
C VAL A 216 32.73 80.29 -42.02
N GLY A 217 31.94 81.08 -42.77
CA GLY A 217 30.52 81.30 -42.48
C GLY A 217 29.63 80.06 -42.67
N ALA A 218 29.95 79.20 -43.64
CA ALA A 218 29.17 77.99 -43.92
C ALA A 218 29.42 76.86 -42.91
N MET A 219 30.60 76.80 -42.27
CA MET A 219 30.86 75.80 -41.23
C MET A 219 30.25 76.15 -39.87
N VAL A 220 30.11 77.45 -39.53
CA VAL A 220 29.50 77.88 -38.27
C VAL A 220 27.96 77.81 -38.32
N ALA A 221 27.34 78.07 -39.48
CA ALA A 221 25.87 77.98 -39.62
C ALA A 221 25.33 76.54 -39.65
N GLY A 222 26.17 75.54 -39.95
CA GLY A 222 25.80 74.12 -39.94
C GLY A 222 25.71 73.51 -38.54
N ASP A 223 26.41 74.08 -37.56
CA ASP A 223 26.54 73.52 -36.21
C ASP A 223 25.43 74.01 -35.25
N GLU A 224 24.82 75.17 -35.51
CA GLU A 224 23.71 75.69 -34.68
C GLU A 224 22.35 75.00 -34.94
N ASN A 225 22.14 74.36 -36.09
CA ASN A 225 20.89 73.66 -36.38
C ASN A 225 20.84 72.20 -35.87
N ALA A 226 22.00 71.61 -35.53
CA ALA A 226 22.06 70.25 -34.97
C ALA A 226 21.73 70.20 -33.47
N THR A 227 21.92 71.29 -32.73
CA THR A 227 21.77 71.32 -31.26
C THR A 227 20.36 71.70 -30.76
N LYS A 228 19.45 72.18 -31.63
CA LYS A 228 18.10 72.62 -31.24
C LYS A 228 16.99 71.56 -31.37
N LYS A 229 17.25 70.41 -31.97
CA LYS A 229 16.23 69.35 -32.20
C LYS A 229 16.19 68.23 -31.15
N GLY A 230 17.00 68.32 -30.09
CA GLY A 230 17.10 67.32 -29.01
C GLY A 230 16.46 67.70 -27.66
N ARG A 231 15.58 68.70 -27.62
CA ARG A 231 14.77 69.02 -26.43
C ARG A 231 13.30 69.19 -26.79
N ARG A 232 12.58 68.09 -26.86
CA ARG A 232 11.19 67.93 -26.44
C ARG A 232 10.86 66.46 -26.32
#